data_AF-A0AAV7ZV91-F1
#
_entry.id   AF-A0AAV7ZV91-F1
#
_cell.length_a   1.000
_cell.length_b   1.000
_cell.length_c   1.000
_cell.angle_alpha   90.00
_cell.angle_beta   90.00
_cell.angle_gamma   90.00
#
_symmetry.space_group_name_H-M   'P 1'
#
loop_
_entity.id
_entity.type
_entity.pdbx_description
1 polymer ?
#
loop_
_entity_poly.entity_id
_entity_poly.type
_entity_poly.pdbx_seq_one_letter_code
_entity_poly.pdbx_strand_id
1 'polypeptide(L)'
;MRHSSDWSKLHIKARDNDFNGLEDLLKKGMDPNTTKSDNWTPLHLACLNDNLESIEVLIKYGSDLSLKENNGRKALHVALHSGNVCIRNILNHSKIPELFEALKKNDDCELIKKNSLNELKKIKYETLNILHFACIYNKPAVLHELLQMGMDPNEKCIYKQTGLHLSAIYNHHSCSNILIAYKAKMNVCNIKNETPLLISAKYGYRYNAEYLLSCGADPLIKNHVQLTPLHYAVFRDNYKCVEILLSTKRGRKELHYQKRNLVHLAVKGKSIHSLKILEKYKCNFEMLNDYGETPFQVALKNNSLKIISWFLKLKKCSFYKKKQTNAIHLSVLQKKMPVLEILLKSKRIPIDAKDENGNTAIFYSVQQESINFTRALLKYGAKPRIVNNMGSSPFDVANEQNLKLITLFKKLHPQRINVIEHLSSSSTSITITWLIPKSFEKIENFKIKAKSTHQCQHLVSNDNWCQINFLMPNVEYSIKIKAFNYFGSGKYSKPKSISTRDSKKPSQITNLTQIDPVKDSEIFIKWDQPKYNGDPIIEYEIQVNGIKTSFEELFFSTSNNTSFRIFGLPENNAFFVKMRSKNKLGWSHWSYEAIMLTKKNEN
;
A
#
# COMPACT_ATOMS: atom_id res chain seq x y z
N MET A 1 11.13 2.75 -33.26
CA MET A 1 10.12 3.64 -33.85
C MET A 1 10.89 4.66 -34.68
N ARG A 2 10.76 4.64 -36.02
CA ARG A 2 11.28 5.72 -36.87
C ARG A 2 10.39 6.96 -36.70
N HIS A 3 10.97 8.14 -36.84
CA HIS A 3 10.45 9.46 -36.47
C HIS A 3 8.95 9.66 -36.77
N SER A 4 8.18 10.10 -35.77
CA SER A 4 6.75 10.36 -35.88
C SER A 4 6.40 11.62 -36.67
N SER A 5 7.38 12.36 -37.18
CA SER A 5 7.21 13.63 -37.88
C SER A 5 6.77 13.51 -39.34
N ASP A 6 6.90 12.32 -39.96
CA ASP A 6 6.81 12.20 -41.43
C ASP A 6 5.49 11.59 -41.93
N TRP A 7 4.62 11.15 -41.02
CA TRP A 7 3.36 10.47 -41.36
C TRP A 7 2.20 11.45 -41.55
N SER A 8 1.39 11.26 -42.58
CA SER A 8 0.16 12.06 -42.77
C SER A 8 -0.90 11.73 -41.72
N LYS A 9 -1.90 12.61 -41.55
CA LYS A 9 -3.05 12.33 -40.68
C LYS A 9 -3.70 10.99 -41.03
N LEU A 10 -3.83 10.68 -42.31
CA LEU A 10 -4.42 9.43 -42.79
C LEU A 10 -3.60 8.19 -42.36
N HIS A 11 -2.27 8.27 -42.45
CA HIS A 11 -1.38 7.21 -41.96
C HIS A 11 -1.51 6.98 -40.45
N ILE A 12 -1.57 8.05 -39.67
CA ILE A 12 -1.70 7.97 -38.21
C ILE A 12 -3.03 7.32 -37.84
N LYS A 13 -4.14 7.76 -38.46
CA LYS A 13 -5.47 7.17 -38.24
C LYS A 13 -5.52 5.68 -38.59
N ALA A 14 -4.93 5.31 -39.72
CA ALA A 14 -4.83 3.91 -40.16
C ALA A 14 -3.97 3.04 -39.21
N ARG A 15 -2.87 3.60 -38.66
CA ARG A 15 -2.00 2.93 -37.68
C ARG A 15 -2.65 2.75 -36.31
N ASP A 16 -3.42 3.74 -35.86
CA ASP A 16 -4.01 3.78 -34.52
C ASP A 16 -5.41 3.14 -34.45
N ASN A 17 -5.86 2.56 -35.57
CA ASN A 17 -7.20 1.99 -35.79
C ASN A 17 -8.36 2.96 -35.55
N ASP A 18 -8.15 4.26 -35.80
CA ASP A 18 -9.23 5.25 -35.74
C ASP A 18 -9.98 5.27 -37.09
N PHE A 19 -10.74 4.21 -37.35
CA PHE A 19 -11.46 4.01 -38.61
C PHE A 19 -12.54 5.09 -38.86
N ASN A 20 -13.14 5.67 -37.80
CA ASN A 20 -14.09 6.78 -37.93
C ASN A 20 -13.38 8.05 -38.41
N GLY A 21 -12.30 8.45 -37.73
CA GLY A 21 -11.49 9.59 -38.17
C GLY A 21 -10.83 9.36 -39.52
N LEU A 22 -10.50 8.11 -39.85
CA LEU A 22 -10.02 7.70 -41.17
C LEU A 22 -11.09 7.90 -42.24
N GLU A 23 -12.32 7.41 -42.00
CA GLU A 23 -13.44 7.54 -42.94
C GLU A 23 -13.82 9.01 -43.16
N ASP A 24 -13.84 9.83 -42.11
CA ASP A 24 -14.11 11.28 -42.21
C ASP A 24 -13.10 12.01 -43.10
N LEU A 25 -11.82 11.64 -43.01
CA LEU A 25 -10.76 12.22 -43.84
C LEU A 25 -10.90 11.80 -45.32
N LEU A 26 -11.26 10.54 -45.57
CA LEU A 26 -11.50 10.02 -46.92
C LEU A 26 -12.75 10.65 -47.55
N LYS A 27 -13.82 10.84 -46.78
CA LYS A 27 -15.03 11.59 -47.21
C LYS A 27 -14.72 13.04 -47.58
N LYS A 28 -13.70 13.65 -46.96
CA LYS A 28 -13.19 14.99 -47.30
C LYS A 28 -12.28 15.02 -48.54
N GLY A 29 -12.17 13.91 -49.26
CA GLY A 29 -11.40 13.82 -50.51
C GLY A 29 -9.91 13.57 -50.32
N MET A 30 -9.46 13.15 -49.12
CA MET A 30 -8.08 12.71 -48.97
C MET A 30 -7.84 11.43 -49.77
N ASP A 31 -6.74 11.39 -50.51
CA ASP A 31 -6.35 10.22 -51.30
C ASP A 31 -5.95 9.03 -50.38
N PRO A 32 -6.65 7.88 -50.45
CA PRO A 32 -6.31 6.67 -49.70
C PRO A 32 -4.92 6.10 -50.07
N ASN A 33 -4.40 6.44 -51.24
CA ASN A 33 -3.13 5.97 -51.78
C ASN A 33 -1.95 6.90 -51.51
N THR A 34 -2.18 7.96 -50.72
CA THR A 34 -1.13 8.90 -50.35
C THR A 34 0.09 8.16 -49.78
N THR A 35 1.28 8.45 -50.31
CA THR A 35 2.53 7.86 -49.81
C THR A 35 3.27 8.84 -48.93
N LYS A 36 3.95 8.32 -47.89
CA LYS A 36 4.94 9.05 -47.11
C LYS A 36 6.25 8.27 -47.04
N SER A 37 7.05 8.46 -45.98
CA SER A 37 8.37 7.87 -45.80
C SER A 37 8.47 6.45 -46.37
N ASP A 38 9.50 6.20 -47.17
CA ASP A 38 9.75 4.91 -47.81
C ASP A 38 8.62 4.39 -48.73
N ASN A 39 7.80 5.28 -49.31
CA ASN A 39 6.63 4.94 -50.15
C ASN A 39 5.56 4.10 -49.42
N TRP A 40 5.48 4.22 -48.10
CA TRP A 40 4.40 3.59 -47.33
C TRP A 40 3.08 4.29 -47.58
N THR A 41 2.02 3.49 -47.71
CA THR A 41 0.62 3.96 -47.79
C THR A 41 -0.10 3.73 -46.45
N PRO A 42 -1.26 4.39 -46.19
CA PRO A 42 -2.08 4.09 -45.03
C PRO A 42 -2.43 2.61 -44.92
N LEU A 43 -2.70 1.94 -46.05
CA LEU A 43 -3.03 0.51 -46.10
C LEU A 43 -1.86 -0.36 -45.62
N HIS A 44 -0.62 -0.03 -45.98
CA HIS A 44 0.56 -0.75 -45.47
C HIS A 44 0.66 -0.66 -43.94
N LEU A 45 0.42 0.52 -43.35
CA LEU A 45 0.43 0.69 -41.90
C LEU A 45 -0.73 -0.03 -41.21
N ALA A 46 -1.93 0.01 -41.80
CA ALA A 46 -3.08 -0.73 -41.27
C ALA A 46 -2.81 -2.25 -41.28
N CYS A 47 -2.23 -2.77 -42.36
CA CYS A 47 -1.80 -4.18 -42.46
C CYS A 47 -0.72 -4.54 -41.45
N LEU A 48 0.27 -3.68 -41.23
CA LEU A 48 1.35 -3.91 -40.27
C LEU A 48 0.82 -4.07 -38.83
N ASN A 49 -0.21 -3.31 -38.47
CA ASN A 49 -0.78 -3.26 -37.12
C ASN A 49 -2.00 -4.18 -36.92
N ASP A 50 -2.45 -4.88 -37.97
CA ASP A 50 -3.62 -5.78 -37.95
C ASP A 50 -4.95 -5.05 -37.68
N ASN A 51 -5.06 -3.82 -38.17
CA ASN A 51 -6.22 -2.95 -37.96
C ASN A 51 -7.29 -3.22 -39.01
N LEU A 52 -8.07 -4.29 -38.80
CA LEU A 52 -9.05 -4.81 -39.77
C LEU A 52 -10.07 -3.74 -40.22
N GLU A 53 -10.62 -2.97 -39.29
CA GLU A 53 -11.63 -1.94 -39.58
C GLU A 53 -11.05 -0.82 -40.46
N SER A 54 -9.83 -0.39 -40.15
CA SER A 54 -9.13 0.61 -40.97
C SER A 54 -8.80 0.07 -42.36
N ILE A 55 -8.46 -1.22 -42.49
CA ILE A 55 -8.21 -1.87 -43.79
C ILE A 55 -9.50 -1.87 -44.63
N GLU A 56 -10.64 -2.24 -44.05
CA GLU A 56 -11.92 -2.28 -44.75
C GLU A 56 -12.36 -0.89 -45.23
N VAL A 57 -12.23 0.13 -44.38
CA VAL A 57 -12.50 1.53 -44.76
C VAL A 57 -11.56 1.97 -45.90
N LEU A 58 -10.26 1.70 -45.79
CA LEU A 58 -9.29 2.08 -46.82
C LEU A 58 -9.60 1.43 -48.18
N ILE A 59 -9.95 0.14 -48.18
CA ILE A 59 -10.34 -0.59 -49.39
C ILE A 59 -11.64 -0.03 -49.97
N LYS A 60 -12.65 0.22 -49.12
CA LYS A 60 -13.95 0.81 -49.52
C LYS A 60 -13.77 2.13 -50.27
N TYR A 61 -12.79 2.94 -49.88
CA TYR A 61 -12.52 4.24 -50.50
C TYR A 61 -11.50 4.19 -51.65
N GLY A 62 -11.11 3.00 -52.13
CA GLY A 62 -10.28 2.86 -53.34
C GLY A 62 -8.78 2.75 -53.10
N SER A 63 -8.36 2.18 -51.96
CA SER A 63 -6.94 1.84 -51.78
C SER A 63 -6.46 0.82 -52.82
N ASP A 64 -5.35 1.12 -53.46
CA ASP A 64 -4.67 0.26 -54.41
C ASP A 64 -3.78 -0.74 -53.68
N LEU A 65 -4.20 -2.01 -53.71
CA LEU A 65 -3.53 -3.15 -53.11
C LEU A 65 -2.20 -3.51 -53.82
N SER A 66 -1.96 -2.96 -55.01
CA SER A 66 -0.80 -3.26 -55.85
C SER A 66 0.42 -2.38 -55.56
N LEU A 67 0.22 -1.24 -54.88
CA LEU A 67 1.28 -0.29 -54.53
C LEU A 67 2.36 -0.96 -53.69
N LYS A 68 3.61 -0.60 -53.99
CA LYS A 68 4.80 -1.15 -53.33
C LYS A 68 5.52 -0.08 -52.53
N GLU A 69 5.90 -0.40 -51.30
CA GLU A 69 6.86 0.41 -50.55
C GLU A 69 8.30 0.18 -51.05
N ASN A 70 9.27 0.94 -50.53
CA ASN A 70 10.66 0.97 -51.04
C ASN A 70 11.38 -0.39 -51.07
N ASN A 71 11.00 -1.36 -50.23
CA ASN A 71 11.54 -2.73 -50.31
C ASN A 71 10.75 -3.64 -51.26
N GLY A 72 9.90 -3.07 -52.11
CA GLY A 72 9.08 -3.77 -53.10
C GLY A 72 7.87 -4.49 -52.52
N ARG A 73 7.50 -4.27 -51.26
CA ARG A 73 6.41 -5.00 -50.59
C ARG A 73 5.08 -4.32 -50.85
N LYS A 74 4.06 -5.13 -51.15
CA LYS A 74 2.65 -4.72 -51.18
C LYS A 74 2.03 -4.82 -49.80
N ALA A 75 0.79 -4.33 -49.64
CA ALA A 75 0.00 -4.50 -48.43
C ALA A 75 -0.08 -5.98 -47.97
N LEU A 76 -0.32 -6.91 -48.92
CA LEU A 76 -0.32 -8.35 -48.66
C LEU A 76 1.01 -8.87 -48.10
N HIS A 77 2.13 -8.39 -48.65
CA HIS A 77 3.46 -8.76 -48.19
C HIS A 77 3.72 -8.26 -46.76
N VAL A 78 3.25 -7.06 -46.42
CA VAL A 78 3.35 -6.55 -45.05
C VAL A 78 2.51 -7.40 -44.09
N ALA A 79 1.27 -7.76 -44.47
CA ALA A 79 0.40 -8.63 -43.67
C ALA A 79 1.00 -10.04 -43.44
N LEU A 80 1.61 -10.65 -44.47
CA LEU A 80 2.32 -11.92 -44.35
C LEU A 80 3.55 -11.81 -43.45
N HIS A 81 4.35 -10.74 -43.62
CA HIS A 81 5.52 -10.48 -42.79
C HIS A 81 5.15 -10.29 -41.30
N SER A 82 4.08 -9.56 -41.03
CA SER A 82 3.61 -9.32 -39.66
C SER A 82 3.03 -10.57 -39.01
N GLY A 83 2.49 -11.49 -39.83
CA GLY A 83 1.81 -12.71 -39.37
C GLY A 83 0.42 -12.40 -38.84
N ASN A 84 -0.27 -11.48 -39.52
CA ASN A 84 -1.52 -10.86 -39.08
C ASN A 84 -2.73 -11.55 -39.73
N VAL A 85 -3.88 -11.50 -39.07
CA VAL A 85 -5.10 -12.15 -39.60
C VAL A 85 -5.71 -11.37 -40.77
N CYS A 86 -5.31 -10.11 -40.96
CA CYS A 86 -5.73 -9.28 -42.08
C CYS A 86 -5.32 -9.78 -43.49
N ILE A 87 -4.45 -10.79 -43.61
CA ILE A 87 -4.07 -11.39 -44.91
C ILE A 87 -5.33 -11.77 -45.71
N ARG A 88 -6.33 -12.39 -45.06
CA ARG A 88 -7.59 -12.80 -45.68
C ARG A 88 -8.38 -11.61 -46.24
N ASN A 89 -8.44 -10.47 -45.55
CA ASN A 89 -9.14 -9.27 -46.03
C ASN A 89 -8.46 -8.75 -47.31
N ILE A 90 -7.13 -8.68 -47.33
CA ILE A 90 -6.39 -8.27 -48.52
C ILE A 90 -6.62 -9.24 -49.68
N LEU A 91 -6.56 -10.56 -49.43
CA LEU A 91 -6.81 -11.59 -50.46
C LEU A 91 -8.24 -11.56 -51.00
N ASN A 92 -9.24 -11.21 -50.18
CA ASN A 92 -10.63 -11.10 -50.61
C ASN A 92 -10.84 -10.02 -51.67
N HIS A 93 -10.11 -8.91 -51.57
CA HIS A 93 -10.19 -7.78 -52.51
C HIS A 93 -9.09 -7.79 -53.58
N SER A 94 -8.19 -8.77 -53.55
CA SER A 94 -7.13 -8.94 -54.54
C SER A 94 -7.62 -9.72 -55.76
N LYS A 95 -7.11 -9.37 -56.94
CA LYS A 95 -7.30 -10.17 -58.17
C LYS A 95 -6.41 -11.41 -58.10
N ILE A 96 -6.94 -12.53 -57.60
CA ILE A 96 -6.23 -13.81 -57.47
C ILE A 96 -6.65 -14.81 -58.57
N PRO A 97 -5.87 -15.88 -58.84
CA PRO A 97 -6.26 -16.91 -59.80
C PRO A 97 -7.62 -17.55 -59.48
N GLU A 98 -8.40 -17.88 -60.50
CA GLU A 98 -9.76 -18.44 -60.38
C GLU A 98 -9.82 -19.69 -59.50
N LEU A 99 -8.81 -20.56 -59.62
CA LEU A 99 -8.69 -21.76 -58.78
C LEU A 99 -8.65 -21.43 -57.27
N PHE A 100 -8.06 -20.28 -56.90
CA PHE A 100 -7.98 -19.86 -55.50
C PHE A 100 -9.26 -19.15 -55.05
N GLU A 101 -10.00 -18.52 -55.98
CA GLU A 101 -11.32 -17.96 -55.69
C GLU A 101 -12.32 -19.03 -55.27
N ALA A 102 -12.19 -20.24 -55.81
CA ALA A 102 -13.02 -21.37 -55.40
C ALA A 102 -12.96 -21.56 -53.87
N LEU A 103 -11.77 -21.47 -53.26
CA LEU A 103 -11.57 -21.61 -51.81
C LEU A 103 -12.21 -20.50 -50.97
N LYS A 104 -12.67 -19.40 -51.57
CA LYS A 104 -13.48 -18.41 -50.85
C LYS A 104 -14.95 -18.85 -50.76
N LYS A 105 -15.42 -19.65 -51.71
CA LYS A 105 -16.78 -20.23 -51.77
C LYS A 105 -16.82 -21.54 -50.97
N ASN A 106 -17.96 -22.25 -50.95
CA ASN A 106 -18.10 -23.53 -50.22
C ASN A 106 -17.98 -24.78 -51.13
N ASP A 107 -17.64 -24.62 -52.41
CA ASP A 107 -17.70 -25.66 -53.45
C ASP A 107 -16.30 -26.10 -53.91
N ASP A 108 -15.49 -26.65 -53.00
CA ASP A 108 -14.04 -26.53 -53.18
C ASP A 108 -13.33 -27.81 -53.65
N CYS A 109 -13.86 -29.01 -53.36
CA CYS A 109 -13.10 -30.24 -53.55
C CYS A 109 -13.12 -30.76 -54.99
N GLU A 110 -14.22 -30.59 -55.72
CA GLU A 110 -14.35 -31.12 -57.09
C GLU A 110 -13.47 -30.38 -58.09
N LEU A 111 -13.37 -29.05 -57.99
CA LEU A 111 -12.53 -28.25 -58.88
C LEU A 111 -11.05 -28.60 -58.72
N ILE A 112 -10.62 -28.88 -57.49
CA ILE A 112 -9.23 -29.24 -57.20
C ILE A 112 -8.90 -30.63 -57.73
N LYS A 113 -9.85 -31.58 -57.66
CA LYS A 113 -9.70 -32.93 -58.22
C LYS A 113 -9.54 -32.98 -59.73
N LYS A 114 -10.01 -31.95 -60.45
CA LYS A 114 -9.87 -31.87 -61.92
C LYS A 114 -8.46 -31.48 -62.37
N ASN A 115 -7.63 -30.95 -61.47
CA ASN A 115 -6.29 -30.46 -61.82
C ASN A 115 -5.23 -31.48 -61.44
N SER A 116 -4.19 -31.61 -62.28
CA SER A 116 -3.05 -32.46 -61.97
C SER A 116 -2.15 -31.85 -60.88
N LEU A 117 -1.45 -32.68 -60.11
CA LEU A 117 -0.49 -32.20 -59.09
C LEU A 117 0.56 -31.23 -59.68
N ASN A 118 1.02 -31.49 -60.90
CA ASN A 118 2.04 -30.68 -61.56
C ASN A 118 1.52 -29.27 -61.90
N GLU A 119 0.24 -29.14 -62.25
CA GLU A 119 -0.40 -27.83 -62.46
C GLU A 119 -0.58 -27.09 -61.14
N LEU A 120 -1.10 -27.78 -60.11
CA LEU A 120 -1.31 -27.21 -58.78
C LEU A 120 -0.01 -26.64 -58.17
N LYS A 121 1.13 -27.27 -58.40
CA LYS A 121 2.45 -26.80 -57.93
C LYS A 121 2.92 -25.52 -58.63
N LYS A 122 2.52 -25.29 -59.89
CA LYS A 122 2.92 -24.13 -60.69
C LYS A 122 2.08 -22.88 -60.36
N ILE A 123 0.82 -23.07 -60.00
CA ILE A 123 -0.10 -21.96 -59.70
C ILE A 123 0.24 -21.36 -58.34
N LYS A 124 0.70 -20.11 -58.33
CA LYS A 124 0.97 -19.32 -57.11
C LYS A 124 0.45 -17.89 -57.29
N TYR A 125 0.02 -17.27 -56.19
CA TYR A 125 -0.27 -15.83 -56.12
C TYR A 125 0.76 -15.17 -55.22
N GLU A 126 1.57 -14.28 -55.80
CA GLU A 126 2.84 -13.82 -55.24
C GLU A 126 3.78 -15.01 -54.94
N THR A 127 3.62 -15.64 -53.77
CA THR A 127 4.37 -16.84 -53.34
C THR A 127 3.49 -17.86 -52.61
N LEU A 128 2.21 -17.55 -52.42
CA LEU A 128 1.23 -18.44 -51.80
C LEU A 128 0.74 -19.43 -52.84
N ASN A 129 0.82 -20.72 -52.52
CA ASN A 129 0.19 -21.79 -53.30
C ASN A 129 -1.21 -22.11 -52.75
N ILE A 130 -1.93 -23.00 -53.43
CA ILE A 130 -3.29 -23.39 -53.04
C ILE A 130 -3.38 -24.01 -51.63
N LEU A 131 -2.33 -24.72 -51.18
CA LEU A 131 -2.26 -25.27 -49.83
C LEU A 131 -2.23 -24.16 -48.77
N HIS A 132 -1.46 -23.08 -48.99
CA HIS A 132 -1.47 -21.92 -48.11
C HIS A 132 -2.85 -21.25 -48.06
N PHE A 133 -3.53 -21.11 -49.20
CA PHE A 133 -4.90 -20.58 -49.26
C PHE A 133 -5.88 -21.48 -48.47
N ALA A 134 -5.82 -22.80 -48.64
CA ALA A 134 -6.65 -23.73 -47.88
C ALA A 134 -6.45 -23.57 -46.36
N CYS A 135 -5.23 -23.28 -45.92
CA CYS A 135 -4.92 -22.98 -44.52
C CYS A 135 -5.49 -21.61 -44.07
N ILE A 136 -5.46 -20.58 -44.93
CA ILE A 136 -6.00 -19.24 -44.64
C ILE A 136 -7.53 -19.22 -44.57
N TYR A 137 -8.21 -20.00 -45.42
CA TYR A 137 -9.67 -20.02 -45.53
C TYR A 137 -10.33 -21.15 -44.72
N ASN A 138 -9.56 -21.89 -43.92
CA ASN A 138 -10.02 -23.03 -43.11
C ASN A 138 -10.74 -24.11 -43.93
N LYS A 139 -10.05 -24.64 -44.95
CA LYS A 139 -10.60 -25.67 -45.85
C LYS A 139 -9.96 -27.03 -45.57
N PRO A 140 -10.35 -27.75 -44.49
CA PRO A 140 -9.71 -29.00 -44.09
C PRO A 140 -9.89 -30.12 -45.13
N ALA A 141 -11.07 -30.25 -45.75
CA ALA A 141 -11.33 -31.28 -46.76
C ALA A 141 -10.43 -31.11 -47.99
N VAL A 142 -10.34 -29.87 -48.50
CA VAL A 142 -9.41 -29.51 -49.58
C VAL A 142 -7.97 -29.78 -49.17
N LEU A 143 -7.58 -29.32 -47.99
CA LEU A 143 -6.21 -29.47 -47.51
C LEU A 143 -5.81 -30.95 -47.43
N HIS A 144 -6.72 -31.81 -46.95
CA HIS A 144 -6.52 -33.25 -46.94
C HIS A 144 -6.30 -33.80 -48.36
N GLU A 145 -7.15 -33.45 -49.31
CA GLU A 145 -7.04 -33.89 -50.70
C GLU A 145 -5.71 -33.45 -51.35
N LEU A 146 -5.34 -32.18 -51.19
CA LEU A 146 -4.08 -31.63 -51.72
C LEU A 146 -2.86 -32.40 -51.19
N LEU A 147 -2.88 -32.79 -49.92
CA LEU A 147 -1.81 -33.55 -49.29
C LEU A 147 -1.80 -35.02 -49.74
N GLN A 148 -2.98 -35.63 -49.95
CA GLN A 148 -3.10 -36.97 -50.55
C GLN A 148 -2.53 -37.00 -51.97
N MET A 149 -2.76 -35.94 -52.75
CA MET A 149 -2.16 -35.78 -54.08
C MET A 149 -0.63 -35.59 -54.05
N GLY A 150 -0.01 -35.40 -52.87
CA GLY A 150 1.44 -35.26 -52.73
C GLY A 150 1.94 -33.82 -52.81
N MET A 151 1.12 -32.82 -52.48
CA MET A 151 1.64 -31.48 -52.17
C MET A 151 2.52 -31.50 -50.92
N ASP A 152 3.64 -30.77 -50.92
CA ASP A 152 4.51 -30.69 -49.75
C ASP A 152 3.87 -29.83 -48.65
N PRO A 153 3.56 -30.38 -47.46
CA PRO A 153 3.05 -29.60 -46.32
C PRO A 153 4.05 -28.58 -45.78
N ASN A 154 5.33 -28.70 -46.15
CA ASN A 154 6.42 -27.84 -45.70
C ASN A 154 6.81 -26.76 -46.71
N GLU A 155 6.10 -26.65 -47.83
CA GLU A 155 6.30 -25.57 -48.79
C GLU A 155 6.21 -24.23 -48.04
N LYS A 156 7.14 -23.33 -48.34
CA LYS A 156 7.22 -22.01 -47.72
C LYS A 156 6.74 -20.94 -48.69
N CYS A 157 5.87 -20.05 -48.24
CA CYS A 157 5.60 -18.80 -48.94
C CYS A 157 6.69 -17.75 -48.66
N ILE A 158 6.50 -16.54 -49.20
CA ILE A 158 7.33 -15.36 -48.86
C ILE A 158 7.39 -15.23 -47.34
N TYR A 159 8.58 -14.89 -46.84
CA TYR A 159 8.87 -14.80 -45.39
C TYR A 159 8.95 -16.14 -44.64
N LYS A 160 9.19 -17.25 -45.36
CA LYS A 160 9.47 -18.58 -44.81
C LYS A 160 8.32 -19.17 -43.97
N GLN A 161 7.10 -18.68 -44.13
CA GLN A 161 5.92 -19.26 -43.48
C GLN A 161 5.44 -20.49 -44.24
N THR A 162 5.01 -21.52 -43.51
CA THR A 162 4.39 -22.73 -44.06
C THR A 162 2.88 -22.70 -43.84
N GLY A 163 2.14 -23.64 -44.45
CA GLY A 163 0.72 -23.85 -44.13
C GLY A 163 0.46 -23.94 -42.62
N LEU A 164 1.34 -24.60 -41.87
CA LEU A 164 1.21 -24.76 -40.41
C LEU A 164 1.37 -23.43 -39.65
N HIS A 165 2.18 -22.49 -40.16
CA HIS A 165 2.23 -21.13 -39.60
C HIS A 165 0.91 -20.39 -39.83
N LEU A 166 0.36 -20.47 -41.04
CA LEU A 166 -0.90 -19.81 -41.38
C LEU A 166 -2.07 -20.39 -40.58
N SER A 167 -2.16 -21.72 -40.46
CA SER A 167 -3.15 -22.37 -39.60
C SER A 167 -3.02 -21.94 -38.13
N ALA A 168 -1.79 -21.72 -37.64
CA ALA A 168 -1.56 -21.19 -36.30
C ALA A 168 -1.93 -19.70 -36.16
N ILE A 169 -1.70 -18.86 -37.18
CA ILE A 169 -2.10 -17.44 -37.20
C ILE A 169 -3.62 -17.30 -37.11
N TYR A 170 -4.35 -18.15 -37.83
CA TYR A 170 -5.80 -18.11 -37.92
C TYR A 170 -6.54 -19.01 -36.90
N ASN A 171 -5.81 -19.70 -36.02
CA ASN A 171 -6.38 -20.68 -35.09
C ASN A 171 -7.18 -21.80 -35.78
N HIS A 172 -6.77 -22.21 -36.98
CA HIS A 172 -7.38 -23.33 -37.71
C HIS A 172 -6.78 -24.66 -37.25
N HIS A 173 -7.25 -25.12 -36.09
CA HIS A 173 -6.79 -26.36 -35.46
C HIS A 173 -6.96 -27.58 -36.38
N SER A 174 -8.09 -27.71 -37.09
CA SER A 174 -8.33 -28.82 -38.03
C SER A 174 -7.27 -28.87 -39.14
N CYS A 175 -6.91 -27.72 -39.72
CA CYS A 175 -5.84 -27.64 -40.71
C CYS A 175 -4.48 -28.01 -40.11
N SER A 176 -4.19 -27.58 -38.88
CA SER A 176 -2.96 -27.94 -38.18
C SER A 176 -2.86 -29.46 -37.94
N ASN A 177 -3.97 -30.11 -37.55
CA ASN A 177 -4.05 -31.55 -37.35
C ASN A 177 -3.75 -32.31 -38.64
N ILE A 178 -4.40 -31.91 -39.74
CA ILE A 178 -4.20 -32.53 -41.05
C ILE A 178 -2.74 -32.35 -41.50
N LEU A 179 -2.19 -31.14 -41.44
CA LEU A 179 -0.79 -30.90 -41.83
C LEU A 179 0.18 -31.80 -41.06
N ILE A 180 0.01 -31.92 -39.75
CA ILE A 180 0.87 -32.74 -38.89
C ILE A 180 0.70 -34.23 -39.20
N ALA A 181 -0.53 -34.70 -39.46
CA ALA A 181 -0.80 -36.07 -39.89
C ALA A 181 -0.05 -36.42 -41.19
N TYR A 182 0.10 -35.45 -42.11
CA TYR A 182 0.89 -35.57 -43.33
C TYR A 182 2.38 -35.18 -43.15
N LYS A 183 2.92 -35.30 -41.94
CA LYS A 183 4.35 -35.08 -41.63
C LYS A 183 4.85 -33.63 -41.83
N ALA A 184 4.00 -32.62 -41.60
CA ALA A 184 4.47 -31.23 -41.50
C ALA A 184 5.48 -31.05 -40.35
N LYS A 185 6.57 -30.35 -40.63
CA LYS A 185 7.62 -30.03 -39.65
C LYS A 185 7.13 -28.94 -38.70
N MET A 186 6.98 -29.30 -37.43
CA MET A 186 6.38 -28.43 -36.41
C MET A 186 7.30 -27.32 -35.89
N ASN A 187 8.61 -27.52 -36.04
CA ASN A 187 9.65 -26.62 -35.54
C ASN A 187 10.27 -25.73 -36.63
N VAL A 188 9.57 -25.57 -37.77
CA VAL A 188 10.00 -24.64 -38.82
C VAL A 188 9.86 -23.23 -38.31
N CYS A 189 10.84 -22.39 -38.64
CA CYS A 189 10.87 -20.98 -38.30
C CYS A 189 10.55 -20.12 -39.53
N ASN A 190 9.65 -19.15 -39.35
CA ASN A 190 9.50 -18.03 -40.29
C ASN A 190 10.73 -17.09 -40.21
N ILE A 191 10.76 -16.00 -41.00
CA ILE A 191 11.87 -15.01 -40.97
C ILE A 191 12.08 -14.30 -39.61
N LYS A 192 11.07 -14.29 -38.73
CA LYS A 192 11.18 -13.75 -37.36
C LYS A 192 11.69 -14.80 -36.39
N ASN A 193 12.09 -15.98 -36.88
CA ASN A 193 12.39 -17.17 -36.11
C ASN A 193 11.22 -17.65 -35.23
N GLU A 194 9.99 -17.34 -35.60
CA GLU A 194 8.80 -17.81 -34.87
C GLU A 194 8.37 -19.19 -35.40
N THR A 195 8.05 -20.10 -34.49
CA THR A 195 7.44 -21.40 -34.81
C THR A 195 5.91 -21.31 -34.75
N PRO A 196 5.17 -22.26 -35.34
CA PRO A 196 3.72 -22.36 -35.20
C PRO A 196 3.25 -22.42 -33.73
N LEU A 197 4.04 -23.06 -32.86
CA LEU A 197 3.76 -23.09 -31.41
C LEU A 197 3.92 -21.70 -30.77
N LEU A 198 4.96 -20.94 -31.15
CA LEU A 198 5.16 -19.58 -30.66
C LEU A 198 4.01 -18.67 -31.06
N ILE A 199 3.56 -18.75 -32.33
CA ILE A 199 2.40 -18.01 -32.83
C ILE A 199 1.15 -18.35 -32.00
N SER A 200 0.85 -19.64 -31.82
CA SER A 200 -0.30 -20.10 -31.04
C SER A 200 -0.26 -19.59 -29.59
N ALA A 201 0.92 -19.60 -28.97
CA ALA A 201 1.12 -19.06 -27.61
C ALA A 201 0.99 -17.53 -27.54
N LYS A 202 1.47 -16.81 -28.57
CA LYS A 202 1.40 -15.34 -28.68
C LYS A 202 -0.04 -14.84 -28.77
N TYR A 203 -0.90 -15.51 -29.54
CA TYR A 203 -2.31 -15.13 -29.71
C TYR A 203 -3.26 -15.83 -28.73
N GLY A 204 -2.77 -16.77 -27.91
CA GLY A 204 -3.56 -17.40 -26.85
C GLY A 204 -4.43 -18.56 -27.33
N TYR A 205 -4.11 -19.13 -28.49
CA TYR A 205 -4.81 -20.26 -29.10
C TYR A 205 -4.47 -21.57 -28.38
N ARG A 206 -5.13 -21.77 -27.23
CA ARG A 206 -4.89 -22.89 -26.31
C ARG A 206 -4.91 -24.23 -27.03
N TYR A 207 -6.00 -24.57 -27.72
CA TYR A 207 -6.18 -25.89 -28.33
C TYR A 207 -5.11 -26.19 -29.39
N ASN A 208 -4.77 -25.19 -30.21
CA ASN A 208 -3.73 -25.35 -31.20
C ASN A 208 -2.34 -25.53 -30.57
N ALA A 209 -2.03 -24.76 -29.52
CA ALA A 209 -0.80 -24.92 -28.76
C ALA A 209 -0.72 -26.28 -28.05
N GLU A 210 -1.84 -26.75 -27.47
CA GLU A 210 -1.97 -28.05 -26.81
C GLU A 210 -1.66 -29.20 -27.77
N TYR A 211 -2.27 -29.17 -28.95
CA TYR A 211 -2.06 -30.18 -29.97
C TYR A 211 -0.63 -30.15 -30.54
N LEU A 212 -0.09 -28.96 -30.80
CA LEU A 212 1.31 -28.83 -31.22
C LEU A 212 2.26 -29.42 -30.16
N LEU A 213 1.99 -29.23 -28.88
CA LEU A 213 2.81 -29.81 -27.82
C LEU A 213 2.64 -31.33 -27.72
N SER A 214 1.42 -31.86 -27.86
CA SER A 214 1.17 -33.32 -27.81
C SER A 214 1.84 -34.06 -28.98
N CYS A 215 1.94 -33.42 -30.14
CA CYS A 215 2.66 -33.95 -31.30
C CYS A 215 4.19 -33.72 -31.25
N GLY A 216 4.73 -33.08 -30.19
CA GLY A 216 6.17 -32.95 -29.98
C GLY A 216 6.82 -31.64 -30.48
N ALA A 217 6.06 -30.56 -30.66
CA ALA A 217 6.65 -29.23 -30.90
C ALA A 217 7.61 -28.84 -29.77
N ASP A 218 8.71 -28.17 -30.11
CA ASP A 218 9.69 -27.71 -29.15
C ASP A 218 9.30 -26.35 -28.54
N PRO A 219 8.97 -26.27 -27.24
CA PRO A 219 8.62 -25.02 -26.58
C PRO A 219 9.83 -24.12 -26.27
N LEU A 220 11.06 -24.55 -26.58
CA LEU A 220 12.31 -23.82 -26.27
C LEU A 220 12.85 -23.00 -27.44
N ILE A 221 12.24 -23.11 -28.62
CA ILE A 221 12.71 -22.37 -29.80
C ILE A 221 12.47 -20.87 -29.61
N LYS A 222 13.54 -20.11 -29.79
CA LYS A 222 13.58 -18.66 -29.59
C LYS A 222 13.41 -17.93 -30.90
N ASN A 223 12.64 -16.85 -30.89
CA ASN A 223 12.52 -15.94 -32.03
C ASN A 223 13.75 -15.02 -32.17
N HIS A 224 13.72 -14.10 -33.14
CA HIS A 224 14.80 -13.14 -33.37
C HIS A 224 15.06 -12.19 -32.18
N VAL A 225 14.04 -11.91 -31.36
CA VAL A 225 14.16 -11.16 -30.08
C VAL A 225 14.48 -12.11 -28.91
N GLN A 226 14.84 -13.35 -29.24
CA GLN A 226 15.26 -14.39 -28.34
C GLN A 226 14.16 -14.85 -27.34
N LEU A 227 12.88 -14.59 -27.62
CA LEU A 227 11.74 -15.00 -26.79
C LEU A 227 11.19 -16.36 -27.24
N THR A 228 10.80 -17.20 -26.28
CA THR A 228 10.13 -18.51 -26.52
C THR A 228 8.59 -18.37 -26.47
N PRO A 229 7.82 -19.40 -26.87
CA PRO A 229 6.37 -19.42 -26.70
C PRO A 229 5.90 -19.03 -25.28
N LEU A 230 6.60 -19.50 -24.24
CA LEU A 230 6.24 -19.21 -22.85
C LEU A 230 6.37 -17.72 -22.52
N HIS A 231 7.42 -17.06 -23.01
CA HIS A 231 7.64 -15.63 -22.77
C HIS A 231 6.48 -14.79 -23.32
N TYR A 232 6.01 -15.09 -24.54
CA TYR A 232 4.87 -14.39 -25.13
C TYR A 232 3.56 -14.69 -24.40
N ALA A 233 3.31 -15.95 -24.08
CA ALA A 233 2.11 -16.34 -23.35
C ALA A 233 2.01 -15.61 -21.99
N VAL A 234 3.13 -15.50 -21.28
CA VAL A 234 3.23 -14.77 -20.01
C VAL A 234 3.03 -13.26 -20.20
N PHE A 235 3.71 -12.65 -21.19
CA PHE A 235 3.62 -11.21 -21.44
C PHE A 235 2.21 -10.76 -21.89
N ARG A 236 1.47 -11.61 -22.61
CA ARG A 236 0.13 -11.31 -23.13
C ARG A 236 -1.02 -11.74 -22.20
N ASP A 237 -0.73 -12.30 -21.03
CA ASP A 237 -1.71 -12.92 -20.12
C ASP A 237 -2.50 -14.09 -20.74
N ASN A 238 -1.91 -14.81 -21.70
CA ASN A 238 -2.46 -16.03 -22.28
C ASN A 238 -2.25 -17.21 -21.33
N TYR A 239 -2.79 -17.11 -20.11
CA TYR A 239 -2.49 -18.00 -18.99
C TYR A 239 -2.81 -19.47 -19.27
N LYS A 240 -3.83 -19.75 -20.10
CA LYS A 240 -4.14 -21.11 -20.56
C LYS A 240 -2.98 -21.73 -21.36
N CYS A 241 -2.29 -20.95 -22.19
CA CYS A 241 -1.09 -21.40 -22.88
C CYS A 241 0.10 -21.53 -21.92
N VAL A 242 0.21 -20.65 -20.92
CA VAL A 242 1.24 -20.76 -19.87
C VAL A 242 1.09 -22.09 -19.11
N GLU A 243 -0.12 -22.47 -18.72
CA GLU A 243 -0.40 -23.75 -18.04
C GLU A 243 0.06 -24.96 -18.86
N ILE A 244 -0.30 -25.01 -20.13
CA ILE A 244 0.03 -26.15 -21.01
C ILE A 244 1.52 -26.17 -21.31
N LEU A 245 2.15 -25.02 -21.59
CA LEU A 245 3.60 -24.99 -21.82
C LEU A 245 4.37 -25.50 -20.59
N LEU A 246 3.95 -25.10 -19.39
CA LEU A 246 4.57 -25.54 -18.14
C LEU A 246 4.14 -26.95 -17.71
N SER A 247 3.05 -27.52 -18.25
CA SER A 247 2.69 -28.91 -17.99
C SER A 247 3.75 -29.86 -18.55
N THR A 248 4.39 -29.51 -19.67
CA THR A 248 5.46 -30.30 -20.30
C THR A 248 6.80 -30.20 -19.56
N LYS A 249 7.54 -31.31 -19.43
CA LYS A 249 8.90 -31.31 -18.83
C LYS A 249 9.85 -30.37 -19.58
N ARG A 250 9.74 -30.32 -20.91
CA ARG A 250 10.59 -29.48 -21.77
C ARG A 250 10.30 -27.99 -21.54
N GLY A 251 9.04 -27.57 -21.51
CA GLY A 251 8.67 -26.18 -21.27
C GLY A 251 9.09 -25.65 -19.89
N ARG A 252 9.14 -26.51 -18.86
CA ARG A 252 9.66 -26.12 -17.52
C ARG A 252 11.13 -25.74 -17.52
N LYS A 253 11.94 -26.17 -18.51
CA LYS A 253 13.36 -25.77 -18.60
C LYS A 253 13.54 -24.25 -18.72
N GLU A 254 12.55 -23.55 -19.27
CA GLU A 254 12.55 -22.08 -19.38
C GLU A 254 12.52 -21.38 -18.02
N LEU A 255 11.94 -22.01 -16.99
CA LEU A 255 11.86 -21.44 -15.64
C LEU A 255 13.24 -21.25 -15.00
N HIS A 256 14.24 -22.02 -15.45
CA HIS A 256 15.60 -22.01 -14.92
C HIS A 256 16.57 -21.18 -15.80
N TYR A 257 16.11 -20.62 -16.93
CA TYR A 257 16.98 -19.89 -17.85
C TYR A 257 17.20 -18.44 -17.36
N GLN A 258 18.29 -18.26 -16.60
CA GLN A 258 18.64 -17.07 -15.82
C GLN A 258 18.71 -15.75 -16.62
N LYS A 259 18.79 -15.79 -17.96
CA LYS A 259 18.92 -14.58 -18.80
C LYS A 259 17.59 -13.88 -19.13
N ARG A 260 16.43 -14.41 -18.76
CA ARG A 260 15.12 -13.75 -18.99
C ARG A 260 14.16 -13.96 -17.85
N ASN A 261 13.91 -12.88 -17.13
CA ASN A 261 13.11 -12.89 -15.91
C ASN A 261 11.61 -12.98 -16.24
N LEU A 262 11.05 -14.20 -16.34
CA LEU A 262 9.64 -14.45 -16.68
C LEU A 262 8.66 -13.71 -15.75
N VAL A 263 9.02 -13.58 -14.47
CA VAL A 263 8.22 -12.82 -13.50
C VAL A 263 8.18 -11.34 -13.90
N HIS A 264 9.29 -10.75 -14.34
CA HIS A 264 9.31 -9.37 -14.85
C HIS A 264 8.44 -9.21 -16.09
N LEU A 265 8.44 -10.19 -17.00
CA LEU A 265 7.58 -10.15 -18.17
C LEU A 265 6.10 -10.21 -17.80
N ALA A 266 5.75 -11.04 -16.81
CA ALA A 266 4.38 -11.10 -16.30
C ALA A 266 3.96 -9.75 -15.69
N VAL A 267 4.86 -9.10 -14.93
CA VAL A 267 4.62 -7.75 -14.37
C VAL A 267 4.48 -6.70 -15.48
N LYS A 268 5.36 -6.71 -16.47
CA LYS A 268 5.32 -5.78 -17.61
C LYS A 268 4.06 -5.97 -18.46
N GLY A 269 3.65 -7.22 -18.65
CA GLY A 269 2.43 -7.64 -19.32
C GLY A 269 1.15 -7.44 -18.50
N LYS A 270 1.28 -6.99 -17.24
CA LYS A 270 0.18 -6.83 -16.28
C LYS A 270 -0.62 -8.12 -16.00
N SER A 271 0.03 -9.27 -16.18
CA SER A 271 -0.58 -10.61 -16.16
C SER A 271 -0.59 -11.21 -14.76
N ILE A 272 -1.72 -11.09 -14.05
CA ILE A 272 -1.89 -11.66 -12.70
C ILE A 272 -2.05 -13.17 -12.74
N HIS A 273 -2.73 -13.70 -13.77
CA HIS A 273 -2.92 -15.14 -13.90
C HIS A 273 -1.59 -15.86 -14.12
N SER A 274 -0.72 -15.34 -15.00
CA SER A 274 0.62 -15.90 -15.16
C SER A 274 1.45 -15.78 -13.89
N LEU A 275 1.36 -14.66 -13.14
CA LEU A 275 2.05 -14.53 -11.85
C LEU A 275 1.64 -15.62 -10.85
N LYS A 276 0.34 -15.93 -10.74
CA LYS A 276 -0.17 -17.04 -9.90
C LYS A 276 0.36 -18.40 -10.36
N ILE A 277 0.41 -18.64 -11.67
CA ILE A 277 0.96 -19.89 -12.21
C ILE A 277 2.46 -19.98 -11.89
N LEU A 278 3.23 -18.91 -12.10
CA LEU A 278 4.67 -18.88 -11.80
C LEU A 278 4.95 -19.06 -10.30
N GLU A 279 4.07 -18.57 -9.42
CA GLU A 279 4.12 -18.85 -7.97
C GLU A 279 3.97 -20.35 -7.68
N LYS A 280 2.98 -21.01 -8.31
CA LYS A 280 2.77 -22.47 -8.19
C LYS A 280 4.02 -23.27 -8.60
N TYR A 281 4.74 -22.79 -9.61
CA TYR A 281 6.00 -23.41 -10.08
C TYR A 281 7.26 -22.93 -9.31
N LYS A 282 7.10 -22.21 -8.18
CA LYS A 282 8.19 -21.76 -7.30
C LYS A 282 9.26 -20.90 -7.98
N CYS A 283 8.88 -20.08 -8.97
CA CYS A 283 9.78 -19.11 -9.59
C CYS A 283 10.33 -18.11 -8.56
N ASN A 284 11.52 -17.55 -8.82
CA ASN A 284 12.11 -16.52 -7.95
C ASN A 284 11.50 -15.13 -8.22
N PHE A 285 10.73 -14.61 -7.27
CA PHE A 285 10.09 -13.28 -7.34
C PHE A 285 10.99 -12.13 -6.86
N GLU A 286 12.24 -12.40 -6.47
CA GLU A 286 13.22 -11.40 -6.03
C GLU A 286 14.42 -11.30 -6.99
N MET A 287 14.45 -12.13 -8.04
CA MET A 287 15.51 -12.10 -9.04
C MET A 287 15.58 -10.73 -9.70
N LEU A 288 16.80 -10.18 -9.85
CA LEU A 288 17.00 -8.88 -10.48
C LEU A 288 16.94 -8.97 -12.01
N ASN A 289 16.51 -7.90 -12.68
CA ASN A 289 16.68 -7.74 -14.12
C ASN A 289 18.03 -7.11 -14.47
N ASP A 290 18.28 -6.87 -15.76
CA ASP A 290 19.51 -6.23 -16.27
C ASP A 290 19.73 -4.80 -15.73
N TYR A 291 18.69 -4.16 -15.17
CA TYR A 291 18.74 -2.84 -14.53
C TYR A 291 18.91 -2.92 -13.02
N GLY A 292 19.10 -4.11 -12.44
CA GLY A 292 19.23 -4.31 -11.00
C GLY A 292 17.92 -4.21 -10.22
N GLU A 293 16.77 -4.35 -10.87
CA GLU A 293 15.45 -4.18 -10.27
C GLU A 293 14.77 -5.51 -9.97
N THR A 294 14.03 -5.55 -8.88
CA THR A 294 13.09 -6.65 -8.57
C THR A 294 11.79 -6.51 -9.38
N PRO A 295 11.03 -7.60 -9.59
CA PRO A 295 9.73 -7.53 -10.25
C PRO A 295 8.75 -6.59 -9.52
N PHE A 296 8.85 -6.50 -8.19
CA PHE A 296 8.04 -5.58 -7.40
C PHE A 296 8.36 -4.11 -7.70
N GLN A 297 9.64 -3.76 -7.83
CA GLN A 297 10.05 -2.40 -8.22
C GLN A 297 9.56 -2.04 -9.62
N VAL A 298 9.60 -2.97 -10.57
CA VAL A 298 9.01 -2.77 -11.90
C VAL A 298 7.50 -2.56 -11.81
N ALA A 299 6.79 -3.27 -10.92
CA ALA A 299 5.36 -3.07 -10.71
C ALA A 299 5.04 -1.66 -10.18
N LEU A 300 5.88 -1.12 -9.29
CA LEU A 300 5.77 0.25 -8.77
C LEU A 300 5.97 1.27 -9.89
N LYS A 301 7.03 1.14 -10.71
CA LYS A 301 7.30 2.03 -11.86
C LYS A 301 6.15 2.02 -12.88
N ASN A 302 5.57 0.85 -13.14
CA ASN A 302 4.42 0.70 -14.04
C ASN A 302 3.08 1.11 -13.40
N ASN A 303 3.08 1.59 -12.15
CA ASN A 303 1.88 2.00 -11.39
C ASN A 303 0.77 0.92 -11.41
N SER A 304 1.15 -0.36 -11.34
CA SER A 304 0.22 -1.48 -11.53
C SER A 304 -0.41 -1.91 -10.20
N LEU A 305 -1.42 -1.16 -9.73
CA LEU A 305 -2.06 -1.32 -8.42
C LEU A 305 -2.48 -2.77 -8.10
N LYS A 306 -3.07 -3.47 -9.07
CA LYS A 306 -3.50 -4.87 -8.88
C LYS A 306 -2.32 -5.81 -8.66
N ILE A 307 -1.21 -5.62 -9.38
CA ILE A 307 0.01 -6.42 -9.20
C ILE A 307 0.69 -6.07 -7.88
N ILE A 308 0.81 -4.78 -7.54
CA ILE A 308 1.41 -4.32 -6.28
C ILE A 308 0.66 -4.95 -5.09
N SER A 309 -0.67 -4.86 -5.09
CA SER A 309 -1.49 -5.46 -4.04
C SER A 309 -1.39 -6.99 -3.99
N TRP A 310 -1.20 -7.65 -5.13
CA TRP A 310 -0.95 -9.09 -5.18
C TRP A 310 0.42 -9.45 -4.57
N PHE A 311 1.49 -8.75 -4.95
CA PHE A 311 2.83 -8.96 -4.36
C PHE A 311 2.81 -8.83 -2.84
N LEU A 312 2.17 -7.79 -2.30
CA LEU A 312 2.14 -7.55 -0.86
C LEU A 312 1.47 -8.70 -0.07
N LYS A 313 0.61 -9.50 -0.71
CA LYS A 313 0.01 -10.71 -0.11
C LYS A 313 0.98 -11.89 -0.04
N LEU A 314 2.04 -11.91 -0.85
CA LEU A 314 3.01 -13.02 -0.91
C LEU A 314 3.94 -13.02 0.30
N LYS A 315 3.74 -13.91 1.28
CA LYS A 315 4.53 -13.95 2.52
C LYS A 315 6.06 -13.99 2.29
N LYS A 316 6.53 -14.66 1.23
CA LYS A 316 7.96 -14.92 0.98
C LYS A 316 8.77 -13.74 0.43
N CYS A 317 8.13 -12.71 -0.12
CA CYS A 317 8.85 -11.59 -0.74
C CYS A 317 9.26 -10.54 0.29
N SER A 318 10.51 -10.08 0.22
CA SER A 318 11.01 -8.92 0.93
C SER A 318 10.72 -7.64 0.14
N PHE A 319 10.13 -6.66 0.82
CA PHE A 319 9.79 -5.35 0.23
C PHE A 319 10.57 -4.19 0.87
N TYR A 320 11.45 -4.52 1.82
CA TYR A 320 12.20 -3.55 2.59
C TYR A 320 13.68 -3.93 2.64
N LYS A 321 14.53 -2.96 2.29
CA LYS A 321 15.96 -3.01 2.54
C LYS A 321 16.33 -1.78 3.37
N LYS A 322 17.10 -1.99 4.45
CA LYS A 322 17.53 -0.92 5.37
C LYS A 322 18.45 0.04 4.62
N LYS A 323 18.28 1.36 4.85
CA LYS A 323 19.07 2.43 4.22
C LYS A 323 19.00 2.43 2.67
N GLN A 324 17.85 2.10 2.09
CA GLN A 324 17.60 2.23 0.65
C GLN A 324 16.28 2.96 0.40
N THR A 325 16.16 3.57 -0.78
CA THR A 325 14.91 4.19 -1.22
C THR A 325 13.82 3.14 -1.42
N ASN A 326 13.02 2.93 -0.38
CA ASN A 326 11.93 1.95 -0.35
C ASN A 326 10.67 2.40 -1.14
N ALA A 327 9.76 1.47 -1.39
CA ALA A 327 8.53 1.71 -2.18
C ALA A 327 7.65 2.85 -1.64
N ILE A 328 7.59 3.04 -0.31
CA ILE A 328 6.83 4.13 0.30
C ILE A 328 7.43 5.48 -0.13
N HIS A 329 8.76 5.65 -0.10
CA HIS A 329 9.43 6.86 -0.61
C HIS A 329 9.10 7.11 -2.08
N LEU A 330 9.26 6.09 -2.93
CA LEU A 330 8.98 6.19 -4.36
C LEU A 330 7.53 6.61 -4.64
N SER A 331 6.57 6.09 -3.87
CA SER A 331 5.15 6.44 -4.03
C SER A 331 4.87 7.92 -3.75
N VAL A 332 5.55 8.51 -2.76
CA VAL A 332 5.46 9.95 -2.46
C VAL A 332 6.18 10.76 -3.53
N LEU A 333 7.43 10.41 -3.83
CA LEU A 333 8.27 11.12 -4.81
C LEU A 333 7.62 11.20 -6.19
N GLN A 334 6.97 10.12 -6.63
CA GLN A 334 6.28 10.03 -7.91
C GLN A 334 4.81 10.49 -7.86
N LYS A 335 4.35 11.03 -6.72
CA LYS A 335 2.99 11.51 -6.49
C LYS A 335 1.90 10.46 -6.79
N LYS A 336 2.12 9.20 -6.40
CA LYS A 336 1.20 8.07 -6.60
C LYS A 336 0.44 7.70 -5.33
N MET A 337 -0.64 8.44 -5.02
CA MET A 337 -1.43 8.24 -3.79
C MET A 337 -2.02 6.82 -3.66
N PRO A 338 -2.62 6.24 -4.72
CA PRO A 338 -3.18 4.89 -4.60
C PRO A 338 -2.13 3.82 -4.27
N VAL A 339 -0.90 3.99 -4.76
CA VAL A 339 0.23 3.11 -4.41
C VAL A 339 0.56 3.27 -2.93
N LEU A 340 0.71 4.50 -2.45
CA LEU A 340 0.98 4.77 -1.03
C LEU A 340 -0.06 4.11 -0.13
N GLU A 341 -1.34 4.29 -0.40
CA GLU A 341 -2.41 3.70 0.42
C GLU A 341 -2.34 2.17 0.48
N ILE A 342 -2.07 1.51 -0.65
CA ILE A 342 -1.90 0.06 -0.71
C ILE A 342 -0.70 -0.39 0.13
N LEU A 343 0.42 0.32 0.03
CA LEU A 343 1.63 0.04 0.81
C LEU A 343 1.36 0.21 2.31
N LEU A 344 0.74 1.31 2.73
CA LEU A 344 0.43 1.60 4.14
C LEU A 344 -0.54 0.57 4.74
N LYS A 345 -1.59 0.19 4.01
CA LYS A 345 -2.54 -0.85 4.44
C LYS A 345 -1.86 -2.21 4.65
N SER A 346 -0.85 -2.53 3.85
CA SER A 346 -0.17 -3.83 3.95
C SER A 346 0.64 -4.00 5.23
N LYS A 347 1.10 -2.90 5.85
CA LYS A 347 2.01 -2.90 7.02
C LYS A 347 3.32 -3.69 6.83
N ARG A 348 3.67 -4.08 5.59
CA ARG A 348 4.87 -4.89 5.29
C ARG A 348 6.14 -4.09 5.12
N ILE A 349 6.01 -2.78 4.92
CA ILE A 349 7.12 -1.85 4.79
C ILE A 349 7.03 -0.90 5.98
N PRO A 350 8.10 -0.75 6.78
CA PRO A 350 8.10 0.21 7.89
C PRO A 350 7.79 1.62 7.39
N ILE A 351 6.77 2.25 7.97
CA ILE A 351 6.31 3.60 7.57
C ILE A 351 7.39 4.67 7.75
N ASP A 352 8.20 4.51 8.79
CA ASP A 352 9.30 5.39 9.17
C ASP A 352 10.66 4.86 8.67
N ALA A 353 10.66 4.00 7.64
CA ALA A 353 11.89 3.56 6.98
C ALA A 353 12.69 4.78 6.52
N LYS A 354 14.00 4.79 6.81
CA LYS A 354 14.94 5.78 6.30
C LYS A 354 15.61 5.29 5.01
N ASP A 355 15.74 6.18 4.04
CA ASP A 355 16.55 5.97 2.85
C ASP A 355 18.06 6.22 3.12
N GLU A 356 18.86 6.31 2.06
CA GLU A 356 20.31 6.55 2.11
C GLU A 356 20.66 7.90 2.76
N ASN A 357 19.81 8.91 2.57
CA ASN A 357 19.96 10.26 3.12
C ASN A 357 19.40 10.39 4.55
N GLY A 358 18.84 9.30 5.09
CA GLY A 358 18.16 9.33 6.39
C GLY A 358 16.74 9.89 6.33
N ASN A 359 16.22 10.23 5.15
CA ASN A 359 14.89 10.79 4.97
C ASN A 359 13.83 9.71 5.10
N THR A 360 12.69 10.06 5.71
CA THR A 360 11.48 9.23 5.75
C THR A 360 10.51 9.63 4.64
N ALA A 361 9.52 8.79 4.35
CA ALA A 361 8.50 9.13 3.36
C ALA A 361 7.72 10.42 3.68
N ILE A 362 7.50 10.71 4.97
CA ILE A 362 6.82 11.94 5.42
C ILE A 362 7.72 13.17 5.24
N PHE A 363 9.04 13.02 5.30
CA PHE A 363 9.97 14.11 4.97
C PHE A 363 9.72 14.60 3.54
N TYR A 364 9.70 13.67 2.58
CA TYR A 364 9.44 13.99 1.18
C TYR A 364 8.04 14.57 0.95
N SER A 365 7.01 14.10 1.66
CA SER A 365 5.66 14.65 1.48
C SER A 365 5.56 16.10 1.96
N VAL A 366 6.29 16.46 3.01
CA VAL A 366 6.37 17.85 3.50
C VAL A 366 7.21 18.72 2.55
N GLN A 367 8.38 18.23 2.12
CA GLN A 367 9.25 18.96 1.19
C GLN A 367 8.56 19.28 -0.14
N GLN A 368 7.67 18.39 -0.60
CA GLN A 368 6.84 18.60 -1.80
C GLN A 368 5.53 19.36 -1.53
N GLU A 369 5.33 19.85 -0.31
CA GLU A 369 4.14 20.57 0.13
C GLU A 369 2.82 19.78 -0.03
N SER A 370 2.91 18.45 0.01
CA SER A 370 1.80 17.56 -0.26
C SER A 370 1.01 17.22 1.00
N ILE A 371 -0.03 18.02 1.28
CA ILE A 371 -0.91 17.85 2.45
C ILE A 371 -1.58 16.47 2.46
N ASN A 372 -2.04 15.99 1.30
CA ASN A 372 -2.78 14.72 1.22
C ASN A 372 -1.88 13.53 1.57
N PHE A 373 -0.63 13.51 1.08
CA PHE A 373 0.33 12.45 1.40
C PHE A 373 0.76 12.53 2.86
N THR A 374 1.02 13.73 3.35
CA THR A 374 1.35 13.97 4.77
C THR A 374 0.23 13.49 5.69
N ARG A 375 -1.03 13.81 5.37
CA ARG A 375 -2.19 13.36 6.14
C ARG A 375 -2.35 11.84 6.10
N ALA A 376 -2.16 11.21 4.94
CA ALA A 376 -2.21 9.76 4.81
C ALA A 376 -1.12 9.10 5.67
N LEU A 377 0.13 9.55 5.58
CA LEU A 377 1.24 9.03 6.38
C LEU A 377 0.99 9.19 7.89
N LEU A 378 0.58 10.37 8.34
CA LEU A 378 0.23 10.62 9.74
C LEU A 378 -0.92 9.74 10.23
N LYS A 379 -1.96 9.54 9.40
CA LYS A 379 -3.09 8.66 9.74
C LYS A 379 -2.66 7.22 10.02
N TYR A 380 -1.60 6.74 9.37
CA TYR A 380 -1.02 5.42 9.60
C TYR A 380 0.15 5.41 10.59
N GLY A 381 0.36 6.51 11.32
CA GLY A 381 1.33 6.60 12.43
C GLY A 381 2.74 7.05 12.06
N ALA A 382 2.94 7.71 10.91
CA ALA A 382 4.24 8.24 10.54
C ALA A 382 4.72 9.32 11.51
N LYS A 383 6.01 9.31 11.82
CA LYS A 383 6.61 10.21 12.82
C LYS A 383 7.31 11.41 12.16
N PRO A 384 6.78 12.64 12.31
CA PRO A 384 7.30 13.84 11.65
C PRO A 384 8.51 14.46 12.36
N ARG A 385 8.97 13.91 13.49
CA ARG A 385 10.15 14.37 14.22
C ARG A 385 11.42 13.55 13.96
N ILE A 386 11.32 12.53 13.12
CA ILE A 386 12.49 11.75 12.75
C ILE A 386 13.43 12.62 11.91
N VAL A 387 14.63 12.84 12.41
CA VAL A 387 15.67 13.61 11.72
C VAL A 387 16.37 12.79 10.65
N ASN A 388 16.71 13.43 9.54
CA ASN A 388 17.56 12.87 8.50
C ASN A 388 19.05 12.96 8.87
N ASN A 389 19.95 12.58 7.95
CA ASN A 389 21.40 12.63 8.21
C ASN A 389 21.93 14.08 8.38
N MET A 390 21.17 15.09 7.95
CA MET A 390 21.49 16.51 8.13
C MET A 390 20.92 17.11 9.42
N GLY A 391 20.22 16.31 10.23
CA GLY A 391 19.60 16.77 11.48
C GLY A 391 18.24 17.46 11.33
N SER A 392 17.68 17.55 10.12
CA SER A 392 16.37 18.17 9.87
C SER A 392 15.24 17.14 9.98
N SER A 393 14.16 17.46 10.70
CA SER A 393 12.95 16.65 10.71
C SER A 393 11.87 17.18 9.74
N PRO A 394 10.91 16.34 9.31
CA PRO A 394 9.75 16.80 8.53
C PRO A 394 9.00 17.97 9.19
N PHE A 395 8.96 18.03 10.52
CA PHE A 395 8.37 19.14 11.24
C PHE A 395 9.17 20.44 11.07
N ASP A 396 10.50 20.37 11.09
CA ASP A 396 11.39 21.54 10.96
C ASP A 396 11.38 22.08 9.53
N VAL A 397 11.27 21.18 8.54
CA VAL A 397 11.20 21.53 7.11
C VAL A 397 9.84 22.10 6.71
N ALA A 398 8.80 21.93 7.55
CA ALA A 398 7.49 22.53 7.29
C ALA A 398 7.60 24.06 7.38
N ASN A 399 7.79 24.70 6.23
CA ASN A 399 8.03 26.14 6.08
C ASN A 399 6.87 26.98 6.69
N GLU A 400 7.20 28.11 7.32
CA GLU A 400 6.23 29.04 7.91
C GLU A 400 5.18 29.54 6.89
N GLN A 401 5.56 29.57 5.60
CA GLN A 401 4.66 29.96 4.50
C GLN A 401 3.57 28.92 4.22
N ASN A 402 3.77 27.64 4.54
CA ASN A 402 2.75 26.61 4.36
C ASN A 402 1.96 26.39 5.66
N LEU A 403 1.16 27.40 6.02
CA LEU A 403 0.31 27.42 7.22
C LEU A 403 -0.56 26.15 7.36
N LYS A 404 -0.95 25.51 6.24
CA LYS A 404 -1.76 24.28 6.25
C LYS A 404 -1.00 23.07 6.78
N LEU A 405 0.28 22.91 6.49
CA LEU A 405 1.10 21.81 7.03
C LEU A 405 1.42 22.04 8.51
N ILE A 406 1.77 23.27 8.90
CA ILE A 406 2.02 23.60 10.31
C ILE A 406 0.75 23.43 11.14
N THR A 407 -0.41 23.86 10.64
CA THR A 407 -1.69 23.64 11.33
C THR A 407 -2.04 22.16 11.41
N LEU A 408 -1.71 21.36 10.39
CA LEU A 408 -1.88 19.90 10.44
C LEU A 408 -1.04 19.27 11.55
N PHE A 409 0.24 19.61 11.66
CA PHE A 409 1.10 19.09 12.74
C PHE A 409 0.68 19.59 14.12
N LYS A 410 0.30 20.88 14.25
CA LYS A 410 -0.20 21.43 15.52
C LYS A 410 -1.46 20.73 16.03
N LYS A 411 -2.30 20.18 15.14
CA LYS A 411 -3.46 19.36 15.54
C LYS A 411 -3.08 18.03 16.20
N LEU A 412 -1.85 17.55 15.99
CA LEU A 412 -1.34 16.33 16.64
C LEU A 412 -0.84 16.58 18.07
N HIS A 413 -0.62 17.84 18.45
CA HIS A 413 -0.23 18.19 19.81
C HIS A 413 -1.37 17.90 20.80
N PRO A 414 -1.08 17.68 22.09
CA PRO A 414 -2.11 17.52 23.10
C PRO A 414 -3.06 18.71 23.14
N GLN A 415 -4.34 18.45 23.36
CA GLN A 415 -5.31 19.52 23.57
C GLN A 415 -4.97 20.33 24.84
N ARG A 416 -5.52 21.54 24.90
CA ARG A 416 -5.37 22.40 26.08
C ARG A 416 -6.00 21.70 27.30
N ILE A 417 -5.28 21.69 28.41
CA ILE A 417 -5.82 21.24 29.69
C ILE A 417 -6.84 22.27 30.17
N ASN A 418 -8.07 21.82 30.39
CA ASN A 418 -9.20 22.71 30.72
C ASN A 418 -9.54 22.70 32.21
N VAL A 419 -9.24 21.61 32.92
CA VAL A 419 -9.59 21.43 34.33
C VAL A 419 -8.31 21.21 35.12
N ILE A 420 -8.08 22.10 36.09
CA ILE A 420 -7.05 21.98 37.12
C ILE A 420 -7.79 21.98 38.45
N GLU A 421 -7.68 20.88 39.18
CA GLU A 421 -8.28 20.69 40.49
C GLU A 421 -7.24 20.98 41.57
N HIS A 422 -7.69 21.68 42.60
CA HIS A 422 -6.90 21.98 43.77
C HIS A 422 -7.17 20.92 44.83
N LEU A 423 -6.14 20.14 45.20
CA LEU A 423 -6.26 19.10 46.22
C LEU A 423 -6.01 19.69 47.62
N SER A 424 -4.94 20.47 47.78
CA SER A 424 -4.56 21.05 49.09
C SER A 424 -3.55 22.18 48.92
N SER A 425 -3.62 23.18 49.79
CA SER A 425 -2.59 24.22 49.95
C SER A 425 -2.16 24.35 51.41
N SER A 426 -0.85 24.49 51.60
CA SER A 426 -0.21 24.78 52.88
C SER A 426 0.39 26.19 52.86
N SER A 427 1.14 26.55 53.90
CA SER A 427 1.92 27.79 53.91
C SER A 427 3.08 27.82 52.91
N THR A 428 3.59 26.65 52.50
CA THR A 428 4.81 26.54 51.69
C THR A 428 4.68 25.63 50.47
N SER A 429 3.50 25.05 50.25
CA SER A 429 3.26 24.14 49.13
C SER A 429 1.82 24.17 48.62
N ILE A 430 1.65 23.83 47.35
CA ILE A 430 0.35 23.66 46.69
C ILE A 430 0.38 22.33 45.93
N THR A 431 -0.63 21.49 46.16
CA THR A 431 -0.82 20.23 45.43
C THR A 431 -1.99 20.38 44.46
N ILE A 432 -1.70 20.11 43.19
CA ILE A 432 -2.66 20.20 42.09
C ILE A 432 -2.76 18.86 41.36
N THR A 433 -3.95 18.59 40.84
CA THR A 433 -4.20 17.50 39.89
C THR A 433 -4.95 18.04 38.68
N TRP A 434 -4.89 17.32 37.56
CA TRP A 434 -5.60 17.70 36.34
C TRP A 434 -6.06 16.48 35.56
N LEU A 435 -7.04 16.70 34.69
CA LEU A 435 -7.48 15.68 33.74
C LEU A 435 -6.50 15.61 32.57
N ILE A 436 -6.15 14.37 32.20
CA ILE A 436 -5.28 14.09 31.06
C ILE A 436 -6.02 14.55 29.77
N PRO A 437 -5.47 15.51 29.00
CA PRO A 437 -6.14 16.03 27.82
C PRO A 437 -6.16 15.00 26.69
N LYS A 438 -7.16 15.11 25.79
CA LYS A 438 -7.18 14.32 24.56
C LYS A 438 -5.91 14.61 23.74
N SER A 439 -5.25 13.56 23.28
CA SER A 439 -4.02 13.61 22.50
C SER A 439 -4.04 12.51 21.44
N PHE A 440 -3.42 12.76 20.29
CA PHE A 440 -3.31 11.77 19.21
C PHE A 440 -2.40 10.61 19.59
N GLU A 441 -1.37 10.89 20.39
CA GLU A 441 -0.42 9.91 20.94
C GLU A 441 -0.40 9.97 22.47
N LYS A 442 0.27 8.99 23.09
CA LYS A 442 0.48 8.98 24.55
C LYS A 442 1.15 10.28 25.02
N ILE A 443 0.67 10.82 26.13
CA ILE A 443 1.29 11.97 26.79
C ILE A 443 2.51 11.48 27.55
N GLU A 444 3.64 12.15 27.33
CA GLU A 444 4.94 11.78 27.91
C GLU A 444 5.17 12.49 29.25
N ASN A 445 4.84 13.78 29.33
CA ASN A 445 4.94 14.58 30.55
C ASN A 445 4.10 15.86 30.48
N PHE A 446 4.11 16.60 31.58
CA PHE A 446 3.47 17.89 31.75
C PHE A 446 4.48 18.92 32.24
N LYS A 447 4.43 20.14 31.68
CA LYS A 447 5.14 21.30 32.25
C LYS A 447 4.18 22.20 32.99
N ILE A 448 4.51 22.46 34.25
CA ILE A 448 3.78 23.33 35.16
C ILE A 448 4.58 24.63 35.28
N LYS A 449 3.89 25.76 35.16
CA LYS A 449 4.40 27.09 35.46
C LYS A 449 3.58 27.69 36.58
N ALA A 450 4.19 27.92 37.73
CA ALA A 450 3.57 28.63 38.86
C ALA A 450 4.22 29.99 39.02
N LYS A 451 3.44 31.07 38.93
CA LYS A 451 3.94 32.43 38.97
C LYS A 451 3.16 33.27 39.99
N SER A 452 3.85 33.92 40.91
CA SER A 452 3.32 34.98 41.77
C SER A 452 3.94 36.33 41.39
N THR A 453 3.67 37.37 42.20
CA THR A 453 4.34 38.68 42.14
C THR A 453 5.84 38.58 42.45
N HIS A 454 6.26 37.59 43.24
CA HIS A 454 7.63 37.50 43.76
C HIS A 454 8.44 36.33 43.19
N GLN A 455 7.79 35.29 42.69
CA GLN A 455 8.46 34.04 42.31
C GLN A 455 7.84 33.41 41.07
N CYS A 456 8.66 32.78 40.23
CA CYS A 456 8.20 31.98 39.10
C CYS A 456 8.94 30.63 39.07
N GLN A 457 8.20 29.53 39.24
CA GLN A 457 8.73 28.17 39.19
C GLN A 457 8.28 27.44 37.93
N HIS A 458 9.18 26.61 37.40
CA HIS A 458 8.94 25.70 36.29
C HIS A 458 9.18 24.26 36.74
N LEU A 459 8.17 23.42 36.63
CA LEU A 459 8.22 22.03 37.08
C LEU A 459 7.82 21.10 35.93
N VAL A 460 8.29 19.86 35.99
CA VAL A 460 7.91 18.77 35.08
C VAL A 460 7.31 17.66 35.92
N SER A 461 6.15 17.14 35.49
CA SER A 461 5.56 15.94 36.08
C SER A 461 5.31 14.90 34.99
N ASN A 462 5.58 13.64 35.29
CA ASN A 462 5.25 12.51 34.41
C ASN A 462 3.81 12.00 34.66
N ASP A 463 3.22 12.40 35.79
CA ASP A 463 1.87 12.05 36.19
C ASP A 463 0.91 13.23 36.03
N ASN A 464 -0.38 12.98 36.24
CA ASN A 464 -1.43 13.99 36.15
C ASN A 464 -1.61 14.83 37.44
N TRP A 465 -0.61 14.82 38.32
CA TRP A 465 -0.56 15.61 39.54
C TRP A 465 0.84 16.18 39.75
N CYS A 466 0.94 17.23 40.57
CA CYS A 466 2.21 17.83 40.97
C CYS A 466 2.07 18.54 42.31
N GLN A 467 3.06 18.36 43.19
CA GLN A 467 3.22 19.16 44.40
C GLN A 467 4.29 20.23 44.17
N ILE A 468 3.88 21.49 44.29
CA ILE A 468 4.71 22.68 44.13
C ILE A 468 5.19 23.08 45.53
N ASN A 469 6.49 23.03 45.78
CA ASN A 469 7.08 23.30 47.09
C ASN A 469 7.83 24.65 47.12
N PHE A 470 8.27 25.05 48.32
CA PHE A 470 9.07 26.26 48.55
C PHE A 470 8.37 27.54 48.09
N LEU A 471 7.07 27.62 48.38
CA LEU A 471 6.22 28.79 48.13
C LEU A 471 6.22 29.72 49.35
N MET A 472 5.97 31.02 49.10
CA MET A 472 5.87 31.99 50.17
C MET A 472 4.47 31.95 50.83
N PRO A 473 4.37 32.06 52.17
CA PRO A 473 3.09 32.10 52.87
C PRO A 473 2.23 33.30 52.46
N ASN A 474 0.91 33.11 52.40
CA ASN A 474 -0.07 34.15 52.10
C ASN A 474 0.11 34.87 50.74
N VAL A 475 0.60 34.15 49.74
CA VAL A 475 0.83 34.66 48.38
C VAL A 475 -0.03 33.91 47.37
N GLU A 476 -0.65 34.65 46.45
CA GLU A 476 -1.41 34.09 45.34
C GLU A 476 -0.47 33.67 44.18
N TYR A 477 -0.62 32.43 43.73
CA TYR A 477 0.12 31.88 42.60
C TYR A 477 -0.83 31.59 41.43
N SER A 478 -0.47 32.11 40.25
CA SER A 478 -1.09 31.80 38.97
C SER A 478 -0.42 30.58 38.34
N ILE A 479 -1.16 29.47 38.25
CA ILE A 479 -0.66 28.19 37.75
C ILE A 479 -1.17 27.93 36.33
N LYS A 480 -0.25 27.58 35.43
CA LYS A 480 -0.55 27.14 34.06
C LYS A 480 0.14 25.81 33.77
N ILE A 481 -0.57 24.90 33.11
CA ILE A 481 -0.07 23.56 32.80
C ILE A 481 -0.20 23.31 31.30
N LYS A 482 0.79 22.67 30.68
CA LYS A 482 0.66 22.13 29.33
C LYS A 482 1.17 20.71 29.26
N ALA A 483 0.52 19.89 28.44
CA ALA A 483 0.91 18.51 28.17
C ALA A 483 1.87 18.43 26.97
N PHE A 484 2.71 17.40 26.96
CA PHE A 484 3.61 17.05 25.88
C PHE A 484 3.33 15.63 25.41
N ASN A 485 3.32 15.43 24.10
CA ASN A 485 3.42 14.12 23.49
C ASN A 485 4.63 14.09 22.55
N TYR A 486 4.85 12.94 21.91
CA TYR A 486 5.90 12.75 20.92
C TYR A 486 5.92 13.85 19.83
N PHE A 487 4.77 14.40 19.42
CA PHE A 487 4.70 15.43 18.38
C PHE A 487 4.99 16.84 18.90
N GLY A 488 4.83 17.12 20.18
CA GLY A 488 5.15 18.41 20.76
C GLY A 488 4.24 18.81 21.93
N SER A 489 4.28 20.09 22.28
CA SER A 489 3.53 20.62 23.41
C SER A 489 2.20 21.23 23.01
N GLY A 490 1.16 20.92 23.78
CA GLY A 490 -0.11 21.63 23.72
C GLY A 490 -0.01 23.08 24.18
N LYS A 491 -1.11 23.82 24.06
CA LYS A 491 -1.21 25.17 24.64
C LYS A 491 -1.31 25.07 26.17
N TYR A 492 -0.75 26.05 26.87
CA TYR A 492 -0.97 26.21 28.31
C TYR A 492 -2.46 26.32 28.62
N SER A 493 -2.89 25.72 29.73
CA SER A 493 -4.20 25.89 30.34
C SER A 493 -4.54 27.36 30.55
N LYS A 494 -5.80 27.66 30.87
CA LYS A 494 -6.11 28.97 31.45
C LYS A 494 -5.39 29.06 32.82
N PRO A 495 -4.84 30.23 33.19
CA PRO A 495 -4.26 30.40 34.52
C PRO A 495 -5.31 30.07 35.59
N LYS A 496 -4.93 29.26 36.56
CA LYS A 496 -5.72 29.01 37.77
C LYS A 496 -4.98 29.67 38.93
N SER A 497 -5.63 30.63 39.59
CA SER A 497 -5.07 31.25 40.79
C SER A 497 -5.35 30.41 42.03
N ILE A 498 -4.33 30.24 42.88
CA ILE A 498 -4.40 29.49 44.13
C ILE A 498 -3.50 30.21 45.13
N SER A 499 -4.00 30.47 46.34
CA SER A 499 -3.25 31.11 47.41
C SER A 499 -2.68 30.10 48.40
N THR A 500 -1.45 30.34 48.85
CA THR A 500 -0.88 29.67 50.04
C THR A 500 -1.55 30.20 51.30
N ARG A 501 -1.66 29.36 52.33
CA ARG A 501 -2.31 29.71 53.59
C ARG A 501 -1.32 30.33 54.58
N ASP A 502 -1.85 30.96 55.61
CA ASP A 502 -1.04 31.48 56.71
C ASP A 502 -0.51 30.31 57.57
N SER A 503 0.75 30.37 58.00
CA SER A 503 1.35 29.33 58.85
C SER A 503 1.05 29.69 60.31
N LYS A 504 0.06 29.02 60.90
CA LYS A 504 -0.34 29.19 62.31
C LYS A 504 -0.41 27.84 62.99
N LYS A 505 -0.14 27.78 64.31
CA LYS A 505 -0.42 26.58 65.12
C LYS A 505 -1.91 26.22 65.02
N PRO A 506 -2.29 24.94 65.14
CA PRO A 506 -3.68 24.56 65.03
C PRO A 506 -4.51 25.23 66.15
N SER A 507 -5.76 25.59 65.86
CA SER A 507 -6.67 26.12 66.87
C SER A 507 -7.00 25.05 67.92
N GLN A 508 -7.51 25.48 69.08
CA GLN A 508 -8.01 24.56 70.11
C GLN A 508 -9.11 23.65 69.53
N ILE A 509 -9.11 22.37 69.93
CA ILE A 509 -10.18 21.42 69.56
C ILE A 509 -11.38 21.71 70.46
N THR A 510 -12.53 22.02 69.85
CA THR A 510 -13.74 22.42 70.60
C THR A 510 -14.82 21.35 70.63
N ASN A 511 -14.82 20.40 69.68
CA ASN A 511 -15.83 19.35 69.57
C ASN A 511 -15.20 17.98 69.83
N LEU A 512 -15.34 17.49 71.06
CA LEU A 512 -15.13 16.09 71.41
C LEU A 512 -16.51 15.42 71.41
N THR A 513 -16.84 14.65 70.38
CA THR A 513 -18.19 14.10 70.19
C THR A 513 -18.17 12.62 69.86
N GLN A 514 -19.02 11.91 70.60
CA GLN A 514 -19.30 10.48 70.56
C GLN A 514 -18.35 9.60 71.41
N ILE A 515 -18.98 9.04 72.45
CA ILE A 515 -18.41 8.28 73.54
C ILE A 515 -19.30 7.04 73.65
N ASP A 516 -18.90 5.96 72.99
CA ASP A 516 -19.59 4.68 73.14
C ASP A 516 -18.66 3.77 73.94
N PRO A 517 -19.03 3.33 75.16
CA PRO A 517 -18.32 2.25 75.82
C PRO A 517 -18.47 1.00 74.96
N VAL A 518 -17.35 0.50 74.43
CA VAL A 518 -17.38 -0.59 73.45
C VAL A 518 -17.47 -1.95 74.16
N LYS A 519 -16.79 -2.08 75.32
CA LYS A 519 -16.74 -3.26 76.21
C LYS A 519 -16.37 -2.82 77.64
N ASP A 520 -16.50 -3.72 78.62
CA ASP A 520 -16.05 -3.51 80.00
C ASP A 520 -14.54 -3.21 80.00
N SER A 521 -14.15 -1.99 80.39
CA SER A 521 -12.77 -1.43 80.35
C SER A 521 -12.25 -0.80 79.03
N GLU A 522 -13.09 -0.54 78.01
CA GLU A 522 -12.70 0.15 76.76
C GLU A 522 -13.57 1.37 76.44
N ILE A 523 -12.93 2.49 76.08
CA ILE A 523 -13.61 3.72 75.64
C ILE A 523 -13.12 4.12 74.24
N PHE A 524 -14.06 4.37 73.33
CA PHE A 524 -13.77 4.96 72.03
C PHE A 524 -14.07 6.46 72.05
N ILE A 525 -13.08 7.27 71.66
CA ILE A 525 -13.21 8.73 71.54
C ILE A 525 -13.04 9.16 70.10
N LYS A 526 -13.86 10.11 69.67
CA LYS A 526 -13.79 10.75 68.36
C LYS A 526 -13.90 12.27 68.51
N TRP A 527 -13.23 12.99 67.63
CA TRP A 527 -13.23 14.46 67.62
C TRP A 527 -13.21 15.01 66.20
N ASP A 528 -13.59 16.29 66.07
CA ASP A 528 -13.43 17.01 64.81
C ASP A 528 -12.01 17.59 64.70
N GLN A 529 -11.51 17.75 63.48
CA GLN A 529 -10.28 18.54 63.28
C GLN A 529 -10.50 19.99 63.76
N PRO A 530 -9.45 20.67 64.25
CA PRO A 530 -9.51 22.09 64.58
C PRO A 530 -10.09 22.93 63.44
N LYS A 531 -10.85 23.96 63.81
CA LYS A 531 -11.45 24.91 62.85
C LYS A 531 -10.40 25.59 61.96
N TYR A 532 -9.19 25.80 62.47
CA TYR A 532 -8.06 26.34 61.72
C TYR A 532 -6.80 25.50 61.98
N ASN A 533 -6.31 24.81 60.95
CA ASN A 533 -5.10 23.98 61.07
C ASN A 533 -3.81 24.73 60.75
N GLY A 534 -3.89 25.81 59.94
CA GLY A 534 -2.73 26.44 59.31
C GLY A 534 -2.09 25.48 58.30
N ASP A 535 -1.13 24.69 58.76
CA ASP A 535 -0.51 23.58 58.04
C ASP A 535 -1.15 22.23 58.41
N PRO A 536 -0.95 21.16 57.61
CA PRO A 536 -1.50 19.84 57.91
C PRO A 536 -1.16 19.37 59.33
N ILE A 537 -2.15 18.80 60.02
CA ILE A 537 -1.95 18.21 61.34
C ILE A 537 -1.17 16.92 61.17
N ILE A 538 -0.10 16.80 61.94
CA ILE A 538 0.85 15.70 61.90
C ILE A 538 0.50 14.68 62.98
N GLU A 539 0.00 15.14 64.14
CA GLU A 539 -0.21 14.33 65.33
C GLU A 539 -1.27 14.95 66.25
N TYR A 540 -2.00 14.12 66.97
CA TYR A 540 -2.86 14.47 68.11
C TYR A 540 -2.28 13.85 69.38
N GLU A 541 -2.37 14.57 70.49
CA GLU A 541 -1.98 14.08 71.81
C GLU A 541 -3.21 14.01 72.69
N ILE A 542 -3.37 12.88 73.39
CA ILE A 542 -4.54 12.55 74.21
C ILE A 542 -4.05 12.28 75.62
N GLN A 543 -4.65 12.97 76.59
CA GLN A 543 -4.37 12.79 78.01
C GLN A 543 -5.66 12.43 78.75
N VAL A 544 -5.58 11.40 79.60
CA VAL A 544 -6.69 10.91 80.44
C VAL A 544 -6.29 10.97 81.91
N ASN A 545 -7.08 11.67 82.73
CA ASN A 545 -6.83 11.89 84.16
C ASN A 545 -8.01 11.40 85.01
N GLY A 546 -7.78 10.93 86.24
CA GLY A 546 -8.82 10.36 87.12
C GLY A 546 -9.40 11.37 88.11
N ILE A 547 -10.60 11.11 88.65
CA ILE A 547 -11.35 12.06 89.51
C ILE A 547 -11.00 11.97 91.02
N LYS A 548 -10.44 10.89 91.54
CA LYS A 548 -10.19 10.74 93.00
C LYS A 548 -8.75 11.06 93.41
N THR A 549 -8.57 12.26 93.96
CA THR A 549 -7.54 12.71 94.93
C THR A 549 -6.06 12.36 94.73
N SER A 550 -5.62 12.06 93.51
CA SER A 550 -4.28 12.39 93.05
C SER A 550 -4.37 12.78 91.57
N PHE A 551 -3.78 13.92 91.19
CA PHE A 551 -3.61 14.34 89.79
C PHE A 551 -2.54 13.49 89.09
N GLU A 552 -2.61 12.17 89.25
CA GLU A 552 -1.73 11.24 88.58
C GLU A 552 -2.27 10.95 87.17
N GLU A 553 -1.43 11.20 86.17
CA GLU A 553 -1.74 10.92 84.76
C GLU A 553 -1.94 9.41 84.59
N LEU A 554 -3.16 8.99 84.27
CA LEU A 554 -3.49 7.57 84.13
C LEU A 554 -3.09 7.03 82.75
N PHE A 555 -3.14 7.87 81.73
CA PHE A 555 -2.86 7.46 80.36
C PHE A 555 -2.45 8.64 79.46
N PHE A 556 -1.40 8.42 78.67
CA PHE A 556 -0.89 9.35 77.68
C PHE A 556 -0.61 8.61 76.38
N SER A 557 -1.17 9.09 75.26
CA SER A 557 -0.91 8.52 73.94
C SER A 557 -1.07 9.56 72.85
N THR A 558 -0.46 9.28 71.70
CA THR A 558 -0.64 10.08 70.49
C THR A 558 -1.39 9.30 69.41
N SER A 559 -1.99 10.02 68.46
CA SER A 559 -2.74 9.47 67.33
C SER A 559 -2.60 10.35 66.10
N ASN A 560 -2.55 9.76 64.91
CA ASN A 560 -2.57 10.51 63.65
C ASN A 560 -3.99 10.63 63.06
N ASN A 561 -4.98 10.06 63.75
CA ASN A 561 -6.38 10.02 63.32
C ASN A 561 -7.25 10.82 64.28
N THR A 562 -8.43 11.25 63.82
CA THR A 562 -9.43 11.97 64.64
C THR A 562 -10.30 11.05 65.50
N SER A 563 -9.77 9.87 65.83
CA SER A 563 -10.39 8.91 66.71
C SER A 563 -9.34 8.04 67.37
N PHE A 564 -9.60 7.58 68.59
CA PHE A 564 -8.68 6.75 69.35
C PHE A 564 -9.45 5.84 70.30
N ARG A 565 -8.90 4.65 70.57
CA ARG A 565 -9.46 3.69 71.52
C ARG A 565 -8.54 3.57 72.73
N ILE A 566 -9.10 3.78 73.91
CA ILE A 566 -8.38 3.72 75.19
C ILE A 566 -8.75 2.40 75.86
N PHE A 567 -7.75 1.68 76.37
CA PHE A 567 -7.88 0.37 76.99
C PHE A 567 -7.41 0.40 78.45
N GLY A 568 -7.94 -0.50 79.28
CA GLY A 568 -7.41 -0.74 80.64
C GLY A 568 -7.83 0.31 81.68
N LEU A 569 -8.94 1.02 81.46
CA LEU A 569 -9.47 1.98 82.43
C LEU A 569 -10.27 1.25 83.53
N PRO A 570 -10.05 1.56 84.82
CA PRO A 570 -10.76 0.89 85.90
C PRO A 570 -12.25 1.18 85.87
N GLU A 571 -13.05 0.13 86.05
CA GLU A 571 -14.51 0.16 85.98
C GLU A 571 -15.15 1.11 87.00
N ASN A 572 -16.35 1.62 86.66
CA ASN A 572 -17.13 2.57 87.47
C ASN A 572 -16.41 3.86 87.89
N ASN A 573 -15.36 4.29 87.17
CA ASN A 573 -14.70 5.56 87.41
C ASN A 573 -14.99 6.58 86.31
N ALA A 574 -14.96 7.84 86.73
CA ALA A 574 -15.01 8.98 85.83
C ALA A 574 -13.60 9.49 85.58
N PHE A 575 -13.34 9.88 84.34
CA PHE A 575 -12.05 10.41 83.88
C PHE A 575 -12.24 11.68 83.08
N PHE A 576 -11.28 12.60 83.14
CA PHE A 576 -11.20 13.75 82.26
C PHE A 576 -10.31 13.41 81.07
N VAL A 577 -10.82 13.66 79.87
CA VAL A 577 -10.03 13.54 78.63
C VAL A 577 -9.87 14.93 78.04
N LYS A 578 -8.61 15.27 77.73
CA LYS A 578 -8.26 16.45 76.94
C LYS A 578 -7.31 16.06 75.83
N MET A 579 -7.33 16.84 74.75
CA MET A 579 -6.50 16.59 73.58
C MET A 579 -5.99 17.87 72.92
N ARG A 580 -4.85 17.79 72.27
CA ARG A 580 -4.31 18.88 71.43
C ARG A 580 -3.76 18.32 70.13
N SER A 581 -3.65 19.17 69.13
CA SER A 581 -3.16 18.81 67.80
C SER A 581 -1.86 19.52 67.47
N LYS A 582 -0.99 18.87 66.71
CA LYS A 582 0.32 19.39 66.30
C LYS A 582 0.37 19.57 64.81
N ASN A 583 0.88 20.71 64.36
CA ASN A 583 1.42 20.85 63.01
C ASN A 583 2.91 21.16 63.08
N LYS A 584 3.55 21.46 61.94
CA LYS A 584 4.99 21.78 61.90
C LYS A 584 5.42 22.96 62.78
N LEU A 585 4.50 23.86 63.17
CA LEU A 585 4.77 24.99 64.07
C LEU A 585 4.58 24.63 65.56
N GLY A 586 4.04 23.46 65.87
CA GLY A 586 3.87 22.96 67.22
C GLY A 586 2.42 22.71 67.62
N TRP A 587 2.22 22.52 68.91
CA TRP A 587 0.95 22.09 69.52
C TRP A 587 -0.07 23.23 69.66
N SER A 588 -1.35 22.90 69.45
CA SER A 588 -2.49 23.71 69.85
C SER A 588 -2.61 23.79 71.38
N HIS A 589 -3.47 24.69 71.86
CA HIS A 589 -3.97 24.59 73.23
C HIS A 589 -4.73 23.26 73.40
N TRP A 590 -4.69 22.71 74.63
CA TRP A 590 -5.52 21.58 75.04
C TRP A 590 -7.00 21.91 74.86
N SER A 591 -7.79 20.95 74.40
CA SER A 591 -9.25 21.03 74.41
C SER A 591 -9.77 21.25 75.82
N TYR A 592 -11.03 21.69 75.91
CA TYR A 592 -11.75 21.59 77.18
C TYR A 592 -11.79 20.14 77.66
N GLU A 593 -11.77 19.93 78.96
CA GLU A 593 -11.83 18.61 79.58
C GLU A 593 -13.23 18.02 79.40
N ALA A 594 -13.32 16.82 78.83
CA ALA A 594 -14.56 16.07 78.75
C ALA A 594 -14.57 14.97 79.81
N ILE A 595 -15.67 14.87 80.56
CA ILE A 595 -15.87 13.81 81.55
C ILE A 595 -16.35 12.55 80.84
N MET A 596 -15.68 11.43 81.13
CA MET A 596 -15.91 10.11 80.55
C MET A 596 -16.19 9.10 81.66
N LEU A 597 -17.20 8.25 81.49
CA LEU A 597 -17.57 7.20 82.45
C LEU A 597 -17.36 5.81 81.82
N THR A 598 -16.66 4.92 82.53
CA THR A 598 -16.62 3.49 82.15
C THR A 598 -17.94 2.80 82.48
N LYS A 599 -18.40 1.87 81.63
CA LYS A 599 -19.67 1.14 81.81
C LYS A 599 -19.62 0.21 83.04
N LYS A 600 -20.78 -0.02 83.65
CA LYS A 600 -20.99 -0.93 84.79
C LYS A 600 -21.11 -2.37 84.26
N ASN A 601 -20.38 -3.32 84.86
CA ASN A 601 -20.58 -4.76 84.62
C ASN A 601 -22.04 -5.12 84.97
N GLU A 602 -22.83 -5.49 83.97
CA GLU A 602 -24.09 -6.22 84.17
C GLU A 602 -23.72 -7.70 84.26
N ASN A 603 -23.52 -8.19 85.49
CA ASN A 603 -23.48 -9.64 85.77
C ASN A 603 -24.87 -10.26 85.64
#